data_AF-A0A1F5AH70-F1
#
_entry.id   AF-A0A1F5AH70-F1
#
_cell.length_a   1.000
_cell.length_b   1.000
_cell.length_c   1.000
_cell.angle_alpha   90.00
_cell.angle_beta   90.00
_cell.angle_gamma   90.00
#
_symmetry.space_group_name_H-M   'P 1'
#
loop_
_entity.id
_entity.type
_entity.pdbx_description
1 polymer ?
#
loop_
_entity_poly.entity_id
_entity_poly.type
_entity_poly.pdbx_seq_one_letter_code
_entity_poly.pdbx_strand_id
1 'polypeptide(L)'
;MHPLTAGELGGDFDLGHSLRFGHLPVAYTEPHPEKYLAGYVRSYLEEEVRQEGLTRNLGAFTRFLEAASFSQGAVLNISEVARECAVERKVVESYFNILDDLLIGYRLPVFSKRAKRRLVAHPKFYFFDAGVFRALRPKGPLDSPEEMDGAACETLLFQELLAVNDALDLGHKLFYWRSAAQQEVDFVLYGAKGLFVFEIKRTARISGIDLRGLRAFLKDYPMAKACFLYGGRRRMREGLIDLVPTETALRELPEILSGRAGHG
;
A
#
# COMPACT_ATOMS: atom_id res chain seq x y z
N MET A 1 -13.01 -6.97 5.36
CA MET A 1 -12.17 -7.54 6.42
C MET A 1 -10.73 -7.27 6.02
N HIS A 2 -9.95 -6.61 6.87
CA HIS A 2 -8.54 -6.33 6.59
C HIS A 2 -7.65 -7.54 6.89
N PRO A 3 -6.47 -7.66 6.28
CA PRO A 3 -5.41 -8.53 6.79
C PRO A 3 -5.08 -8.18 8.26
N LEU A 4 -4.45 -9.10 8.97
CA LEU A 4 -3.99 -8.82 10.34
C LEU A 4 -3.02 -7.64 10.35
N THR A 5 -2.97 -6.92 11.45
CA THR A 5 -1.98 -5.87 11.72
C THR A 5 -0.75 -6.45 12.43
N ALA A 6 0.38 -5.74 12.37
CA ALA A 6 1.57 -6.07 13.16
C ALA A 6 1.29 -6.10 14.67
N GLY A 7 0.31 -5.29 15.12
CA GLY A 7 -0.19 -5.30 16.49
C GLY A 7 -0.93 -6.60 16.84
N GLU A 8 -1.84 -7.05 15.97
CA GLU A 8 -2.60 -8.30 16.15
C GLU A 8 -1.72 -9.56 16.04
N LEU A 9 -0.72 -9.53 15.14
CA LEU A 9 0.26 -10.61 15.01
C LEU A 9 1.17 -10.73 16.24
N GLY A 10 1.36 -9.66 17.01
CA GLY A 10 2.10 -9.69 18.27
C GLY A 10 3.50 -10.30 18.13
N GLY A 11 3.75 -11.38 18.85
CA GLY A 11 5.04 -12.11 18.81
C GLY A 11 5.34 -12.80 17.48
N ASP A 12 4.32 -13.08 16.67
CA ASP A 12 4.45 -13.78 15.39
C ASP A 12 4.82 -12.82 14.24
N PHE A 13 4.73 -11.50 14.44
CA PHE A 13 5.11 -10.53 13.41
C PHE A 13 6.61 -10.63 13.10
N ASP A 14 6.91 -11.03 11.85
CA ASP A 14 8.23 -10.97 11.23
C ASP A 14 8.15 -10.12 9.95
N LEU A 15 8.93 -9.04 9.88
CA LEU A 15 8.92 -8.14 8.71
C LEU A 15 9.31 -8.88 7.42
N GLY A 16 10.23 -9.84 7.50
CA GLY A 16 10.64 -10.63 6.34
C GLY A 16 9.53 -11.50 5.78
N HIS A 17 8.80 -12.20 6.64
CA HIS A 17 7.63 -13.00 6.32
C HIS A 17 6.52 -12.11 5.75
N SER A 18 6.20 -11.02 6.45
CA SER A 18 5.14 -10.06 6.08
C SER A 18 5.35 -9.50 4.67
N LEU A 19 6.57 -9.08 4.35
CA LEU A 19 6.93 -8.57 3.03
C LEU A 19 6.85 -9.65 1.93
N ARG A 20 6.93 -10.94 2.28
CA ARG A 20 6.90 -12.04 1.31
C ARG A 20 5.53 -12.67 1.13
N PHE A 21 4.75 -12.74 2.21
CA PHE A 21 3.55 -13.57 2.30
C PHE A 21 2.33 -12.80 2.82
N GLY A 22 2.46 -11.51 3.11
CA GLY A 22 1.36 -10.69 3.59
C GLY A 22 0.88 -11.06 4.98
N HIS A 23 -0.30 -10.58 5.37
CA HIS A 23 -0.89 -10.72 6.71
C HIS A 23 -2.22 -11.50 6.72
N LEU A 24 -2.48 -12.31 5.69
CA LEU A 24 -3.60 -13.26 5.76
C LEU A 24 -3.31 -14.27 6.88
N PRO A 25 -4.25 -14.53 7.82
CA PRO A 25 -3.99 -15.38 8.99
C PRO A 25 -3.38 -16.75 8.66
N VAL A 26 -3.91 -17.41 7.62
CA VAL A 26 -3.47 -18.75 7.21
C VAL A 26 -2.03 -18.75 6.65
N ALA A 27 -1.53 -17.61 6.14
CA ALA A 27 -0.16 -17.50 5.66
C ALA A 27 0.88 -17.64 6.80
N TYR A 28 0.50 -17.35 8.05
CA TYR A 28 1.36 -17.52 9.23
C TYR A 28 1.33 -18.93 9.80
N THR A 29 0.24 -19.65 9.59
CA THR A 29 0.06 -21.00 10.16
C THR A 29 0.44 -22.11 9.21
N GLU A 30 0.43 -21.86 7.90
CA GLU A 30 0.65 -22.90 6.90
C GLU A 30 2.14 -23.13 6.60
N PRO A 31 2.63 -24.39 6.53
CA PRO A 31 4.03 -24.68 6.23
C PRO A 31 4.50 -24.21 4.85
N HIS A 32 3.58 -24.03 3.91
CA HIS A 32 3.83 -23.58 2.54
C HIS A 32 2.96 -22.37 2.17
N PRO A 33 3.24 -21.17 2.74
CA PRO A 33 2.43 -19.97 2.52
C PRO A 33 2.30 -19.60 1.04
N GLU A 34 3.33 -19.86 0.24
CA GLU A 34 3.33 -19.61 -1.20
C GLU A 34 2.27 -20.43 -1.96
N LYS A 35 2.06 -21.70 -1.58
CA LYS A 35 1.03 -22.55 -2.18
C LYS A 35 -0.36 -22.13 -1.73
N TYR A 36 -0.48 -21.78 -0.45
CA TYR A 36 -1.72 -21.23 0.09
C TYR A 36 -2.12 -19.96 -0.66
N LEU A 37 -1.23 -18.97 -0.80
CA LEU A 37 -1.53 -17.70 -1.46
C LEU A 37 -1.87 -17.88 -2.95
N ALA A 38 -1.15 -18.76 -3.66
CA ALA A 38 -1.49 -19.10 -5.04
C ALA A 38 -2.87 -19.78 -5.15
N GLY A 39 -3.21 -20.64 -4.18
CA GLY A 39 -4.54 -21.24 -4.05
C GLY A 39 -5.62 -20.22 -3.70
N TYR A 40 -5.34 -19.28 -2.80
CA TYR A 40 -6.24 -18.20 -2.41
C TYR A 40 -6.57 -17.31 -3.60
N VAL A 41 -5.54 -16.83 -4.32
CA VAL A 41 -5.72 -16.02 -5.54
C VAL A 41 -6.55 -16.77 -6.58
N ARG A 42 -6.27 -18.05 -6.82
CA ARG A 42 -7.00 -18.84 -7.81
C ARG A 42 -8.43 -19.15 -7.37
N SER A 43 -8.65 -19.69 -6.18
CA SER A 43 -9.98 -20.15 -5.79
C SER A 43 -10.88 -19.00 -5.32
N TYR A 44 -10.38 -18.13 -4.44
CA TYR A 44 -11.20 -17.12 -3.80
C TYR A 44 -11.54 -15.97 -4.75
N LEU A 45 -10.52 -15.41 -5.43
CA LEU A 45 -10.77 -14.27 -6.35
C LEU A 45 -11.58 -14.71 -7.57
N GLU A 46 -11.37 -15.93 -8.09
CA GLU A 46 -12.19 -16.44 -9.19
C GLU A 46 -13.64 -16.72 -8.76
N GLU A 47 -13.88 -17.20 -7.54
CA GLU A 47 -15.22 -17.47 -7.02
C GLU A 47 -16.00 -16.17 -6.73
N GLU A 48 -15.42 -15.22 -6.01
CA GLU A 48 -16.07 -13.93 -5.68
C GLU A 48 -16.47 -13.17 -6.95
N VAL A 49 -15.58 -13.11 -7.93
CA VAL A 49 -15.80 -12.41 -9.20
C VAL A 49 -16.83 -13.12 -10.08
N ARG A 50 -16.93 -14.46 -9.96
CA ARG A 50 -17.95 -15.25 -10.64
C ARG A 50 -19.33 -15.06 -10.00
N GLN A 51 -19.41 -14.96 -8.66
CA GLN A 51 -20.67 -14.80 -7.92
C GLN A 51 -21.32 -13.44 -8.18
N GLU A 52 -20.54 -12.39 -8.33
CA GLU A 52 -21.04 -11.05 -8.70
C GLU A 52 -21.54 -10.98 -10.16
N GLY A 53 -21.34 -12.02 -10.98
CA GLY A 53 -21.81 -12.06 -12.38
C GLY A 53 -21.08 -11.12 -13.33
N LEU A 54 -19.94 -10.56 -12.90
CA LEU A 54 -19.27 -9.44 -13.55
C LEU A 54 -18.23 -9.85 -14.61
N THR A 55 -17.87 -11.13 -14.72
CA THR A 55 -17.00 -11.61 -15.81
C THR A 55 -17.54 -12.88 -16.46
N ARG A 56 -17.84 -12.82 -17.76
CA ARG A 56 -18.19 -14.00 -18.58
C ARG A 56 -16.95 -14.79 -19.01
N ASN A 57 -15.77 -14.18 -18.87
CA ASN A 57 -14.49 -14.70 -19.35
C ASN A 57 -13.45 -14.66 -18.23
N LEU A 58 -13.39 -15.75 -17.46
CA LEU A 58 -12.47 -15.89 -16.33
C LEU A 58 -11.00 -15.72 -16.73
N GLY A 59 -10.61 -16.29 -17.88
CA GLY A 59 -9.24 -16.16 -18.37
C GLY A 59 -8.83 -14.73 -18.71
N ALA A 60 -9.77 -13.88 -19.15
CA ALA A 60 -9.51 -12.45 -19.33
C ALA A 60 -9.32 -11.72 -17.99
N PHE A 61 -10.05 -12.13 -16.95
CA PHE A 61 -9.91 -11.56 -15.62
C PHE A 61 -8.59 -11.97 -14.95
N THR A 62 -8.16 -13.24 -15.08
CA THR A 62 -6.85 -13.69 -14.60
C THR A 62 -5.71 -12.87 -15.20
N ARG A 63 -5.69 -12.68 -16.54
CA ARG A 63 -4.70 -11.81 -17.20
C ARG A 63 -4.79 -10.36 -16.73
N PHE A 64 -5.98 -9.88 -16.43
CA PHE A 64 -6.17 -8.54 -15.87
C PHE A 64 -5.53 -8.42 -14.47
N LEU A 65 -5.74 -9.39 -13.57
CA LEU A 65 -5.14 -9.36 -12.23
C LEU A 65 -3.61 -9.36 -12.30
N GLU A 66 -3.05 -10.19 -13.20
CA GLU A 66 -1.61 -10.20 -13.47
C GLU A 66 -1.12 -8.84 -13.98
N ALA A 67 -1.76 -8.26 -15.00
CA ALA A 67 -1.40 -6.94 -15.53
C ALA A 67 -1.56 -5.82 -14.49
N ALA A 68 -2.64 -5.85 -13.69
CA ALA A 68 -2.89 -4.89 -12.61
C ALA A 68 -1.80 -4.94 -11.53
N SER A 69 -1.14 -6.09 -11.30
CA SER A 69 -0.01 -6.20 -10.37
C SER A 69 1.18 -5.33 -10.76
N PHE A 70 1.30 -4.94 -12.04
CA PHE A 70 2.29 -3.97 -12.50
C PHE A 70 1.97 -2.52 -12.15
N SER A 71 0.76 -2.26 -11.69
CA SER A 71 0.35 -0.96 -11.16
C SER A 71 0.45 -0.85 -9.63
N GLN A 72 0.98 -1.86 -8.93
CA GLN A 72 1.09 -1.84 -7.46
C GLN A 72 1.96 -0.67 -6.97
N GLY A 73 1.37 0.23 -6.20
CA GLY A 73 2.04 1.44 -5.70
C GLY A 73 2.32 2.51 -6.75
N ALA A 74 1.88 2.30 -7.99
CA ALA A 74 2.13 3.20 -9.10
C ALA A 74 0.83 3.89 -9.55
N VAL A 75 0.99 5.04 -10.24
CA VAL A 75 -0.13 5.76 -10.84
C VAL A 75 -0.81 4.88 -11.88
N LEU A 76 -2.10 4.65 -11.73
CA LEU A 76 -2.84 3.69 -12.55
C LEU A 76 -3.04 4.19 -13.99
N ASN A 77 -2.57 3.40 -14.95
CA ASN A 77 -2.82 3.59 -16.38
C ASN A 77 -3.74 2.50 -16.93
N ILE A 78 -5.06 2.74 -16.88
CA ILE A 78 -6.08 1.77 -17.33
C ILE A 78 -5.87 1.35 -18.80
N SER A 79 -5.43 2.26 -19.66
CA SER A 79 -5.22 1.97 -21.08
C SER A 79 -4.05 0.99 -21.30
N GLU A 80 -3.02 1.06 -20.47
CA GLU A 80 -1.87 0.16 -20.52
C GLU A 80 -2.23 -1.23 -20.01
N VAL A 81 -2.93 -1.32 -18.88
CA VAL A 81 -3.45 -2.59 -18.35
C VAL A 81 -4.36 -3.27 -19.38
N ALA A 82 -5.27 -2.51 -20.01
CA ALA A 82 -6.16 -3.02 -21.06
C ALA A 82 -5.41 -3.61 -22.27
N ARG A 83 -4.33 -2.94 -22.70
CA ARG A 83 -3.47 -3.42 -23.78
C ARG A 83 -2.75 -4.70 -23.39
N GLU A 84 -2.23 -4.78 -22.16
CA GLU A 84 -1.49 -5.95 -21.67
C GLU A 84 -2.37 -7.20 -21.52
N CYS A 85 -3.58 -7.06 -20.99
CA CYS A 85 -4.49 -8.21 -20.82
C CYS A 85 -5.33 -8.52 -22.07
N ALA A 86 -5.21 -7.71 -23.13
CA ALA A 86 -5.97 -7.78 -24.38
C ALA A 86 -7.49 -7.73 -24.16
N VAL A 87 -7.92 -6.75 -23.35
CA VAL A 87 -9.33 -6.52 -22.99
C VAL A 87 -9.69 -5.06 -23.29
N GLU A 88 -10.94 -4.79 -23.66
CA GLU A 88 -11.40 -3.43 -23.89
C GLU A 88 -11.24 -2.56 -22.62
N ARG A 89 -10.78 -1.32 -22.79
CA ARG A 89 -10.53 -0.37 -21.69
C ARG A 89 -11.71 -0.22 -20.73
N LYS A 90 -12.94 -0.16 -21.24
CA LYS A 90 -14.17 -0.03 -20.42
C LYS A 90 -14.41 -1.26 -19.55
N VAL A 91 -14.07 -2.44 -20.06
CA VAL A 91 -14.17 -3.70 -19.29
C VAL A 91 -13.10 -3.73 -18.20
N VAL A 92 -11.86 -3.30 -18.50
CA VAL A 92 -10.81 -3.18 -17.47
C VAL A 92 -11.17 -2.16 -16.38
N GLU A 93 -11.78 -1.03 -16.76
CA GLU A 93 -12.31 -0.07 -15.78
C GLU A 93 -13.39 -0.70 -14.90
N SER A 94 -14.28 -1.50 -15.49
CA SER A 94 -15.24 -2.31 -14.72
C SER A 94 -14.53 -3.28 -13.79
N TYR A 95 -13.46 -3.94 -14.23
CA TYR A 95 -12.71 -4.87 -13.39
C TYR A 95 -12.07 -4.18 -12.18
N PHE A 96 -11.49 -2.98 -12.35
CA PHE A 96 -11.03 -2.20 -11.20
C PHE A 96 -12.15 -1.84 -10.24
N ASN A 97 -13.33 -1.46 -10.73
CA ASN A 97 -14.48 -1.19 -9.86
C ASN A 97 -14.88 -2.42 -9.05
N ILE A 98 -14.86 -3.62 -9.67
CA ILE A 98 -15.08 -4.89 -8.95
C ILE A 98 -14.06 -5.06 -7.82
N LEU A 99 -12.77 -4.79 -8.09
CA LEU A 99 -11.73 -4.91 -7.07
C LEU A 99 -11.97 -3.96 -5.88
N ASP A 100 -12.42 -2.74 -6.15
CA ASP A 100 -12.76 -1.79 -5.08
C ASP A 100 -14.01 -2.21 -4.31
N ASP A 101 -15.07 -2.66 -4.99
CA ASP A 101 -16.32 -3.10 -4.36
C ASP A 101 -16.10 -4.33 -3.46
N LEU A 102 -15.24 -5.25 -3.90
CA LEU A 102 -14.83 -6.44 -3.14
C LEU A 102 -13.74 -6.16 -2.10
N LEU A 103 -13.23 -4.92 -2.01
CA LEU A 103 -12.16 -4.52 -1.07
C LEU A 103 -10.84 -5.30 -1.25
N ILE A 104 -10.62 -5.86 -2.44
CA ILE A 104 -9.40 -6.60 -2.83
C ILE A 104 -8.40 -5.73 -3.60
N GLY A 105 -8.83 -4.59 -4.12
CA GLY A 105 -7.99 -3.56 -4.72
C GLY A 105 -8.47 -2.17 -4.32
N TYR A 106 -7.55 -1.21 -4.31
CA TYR A 106 -7.82 0.15 -3.86
C TYR A 106 -7.18 1.16 -4.81
N ARG A 107 -7.96 2.16 -5.21
CA ARG A 107 -7.48 3.36 -5.87
C ARG A 107 -7.18 4.46 -4.86
N LEU A 108 -5.91 4.73 -4.59
CA LEU A 108 -5.44 5.76 -3.64
C LEU A 108 -5.40 7.13 -4.33
N PRO A 109 -6.29 8.08 -3.97
CA PRO A 109 -6.37 9.38 -4.65
C PRO A 109 -5.22 10.32 -4.25
N VAL A 110 -5.00 11.36 -5.07
CA VAL A 110 -4.02 12.41 -4.76
C VAL A 110 -4.56 13.40 -3.72
N PHE A 111 -3.75 13.75 -2.73
CA PHE A 111 -4.04 14.78 -1.76
C PHE A 111 -3.91 16.16 -2.40
N SER A 112 -5.02 16.90 -2.47
CA SER A 112 -5.10 18.21 -3.16
C SER A 112 -5.69 19.34 -2.31
N LYS A 113 -5.94 19.12 -1.02
CA LYS A 113 -6.57 20.12 -0.15
C LYS A 113 -5.65 21.31 0.10
N ARG A 114 -6.12 22.53 -0.18
CA ARG A 114 -5.36 23.79 -0.02
C ARG A 114 -4.08 23.89 -0.90
N ALA A 115 -3.90 23.00 -1.87
CA ALA A 115 -2.82 23.12 -2.85
C ALA A 115 -3.07 24.34 -3.74
N LYS A 116 -2.10 25.25 -3.84
CA LYS A 116 -2.19 26.48 -4.68
C LYS A 116 -2.38 26.18 -6.17
N ARG A 117 -2.12 24.95 -6.62
CA ARG A 117 -2.36 24.45 -7.99
C ARG A 117 -2.91 23.03 -7.90
N ARG A 118 -4.11 22.81 -8.46
CA ARG A 118 -4.71 21.48 -8.59
C ARG A 118 -3.99 20.72 -9.70
N LEU A 119 -3.09 19.80 -9.35
CA LEU A 119 -2.63 18.79 -10.29
C LEU A 119 -3.75 17.76 -10.44
N VAL A 120 -4.24 17.58 -11.67
CA VAL A 120 -5.02 16.39 -12.00
C VAL A 120 -4.03 15.24 -12.01
N ALA A 121 -4.02 14.42 -10.97
CA ALA A 121 -3.21 13.21 -10.92
C ALA A 121 -4.15 12.01 -10.78
N HIS A 122 -3.90 10.99 -11.60
CA HIS A 122 -4.61 9.72 -11.53
C HIS A 122 -4.27 9.00 -10.21
N PRO A 123 -5.20 8.23 -9.63
CA PRO A 123 -4.95 7.53 -8.39
C PRO A 123 -3.81 6.51 -8.55
N LYS A 124 -3.10 6.20 -7.45
CA LYS A 124 -2.28 4.98 -7.38
C LYS A 124 -3.17 3.76 -7.19
N PHE A 125 -2.69 2.58 -7.58
CA PHE A 125 -3.40 1.32 -7.34
C PHE A 125 -2.65 0.45 -6.32
N TYR A 126 -3.38 -0.21 -5.42
CA TYR A 126 -2.84 -1.20 -4.49
C TYR A 126 -3.80 -2.40 -4.40
N PHE A 127 -3.29 -3.61 -4.57
CA PHE A 127 -3.92 -4.79 -3.96
C PHE A 127 -3.87 -4.67 -2.43
N PHE A 128 -4.88 -5.26 -1.78
CA PHE A 128 -5.13 -5.10 -0.36
C PHE A 128 -4.07 -5.71 0.58
N ASP A 129 -3.26 -6.66 0.07
CA ASP A 129 -2.29 -7.40 0.86
C ASP A 129 -0.99 -7.67 0.06
N ALA A 130 0.16 -7.52 0.72
CA ALA A 130 1.48 -7.70 0.11
C ALA A 130 1.74 -9.14 -0.39
N GLY A 131 1.19 -10.14 0.29
CA GLY A 131 1.27 -11.55 -0.09
C GLY A 131 0.42 -11.86 -1.32
N VAL A 132 -0.81 -11.35 -1.34
CA VAL A 132 -1.71 -11.46 -2.51
C VAL A 132 -1.09 -10.76 -3.72
N PHE A 133 -0.58 -9.55 -3.56
CA PHE A 133 0.19 -8.86 -4.61
C PHE A 133 1.33 -9.75 -5.14
N ARG A 134 2.14 -10.33 -4.24
CA ARG A 134 3.29 -11.16 -4.62
C ARG A 134 2.92 -12.50 -5.24
N ALA A 135 1.72 -13.00 -5.00
CA ALA A 135 1.18 -14.20 -5.63
C ALA A 135 0.62 -13.90 -7.03
N LEU A 136 0.05 -12.70 -7.22
CA LEU A 136 -0.43 -12.22 -8.51
C LEU A 136 0.67 -11.76 -9.46
N ARG A 137 1.75 -11.19 -8.90
CA ARG A 137 2.87 -10.66 -9.66
C ARG A 137 3.61 -11.80 -10.36
N PRO A 138 3.63 -11.85 -11.71
CA PRO A 138 4.43 -12.84 -12.43
C PRO A 138 5.91 -12.72 -12.03
N LYS A 139 6.61 -13.85 -12.04
CA LYS A 139 8.03 -13.96 -11.72
C LYS A 139 8.77 -14.65 -12.85
N GLY A 140 9.83 -14.02 -13.32
CA GLY A 140 10.68 -14.50 -14.40
C GLY A 140 12.09 -13.92 -14.28
N PRO A 141 13.03 -14.44 -15.08
CA PRO A 141 14.45 -14.05 -15.02
C PRO A 141 14.72 -12.59 -15.43
N LEU A 142 13.72 -11.90 -15.98
CA LEU A 142 13.81 -10.51 -16.43
C LEU A 142 13.21 -9.52 -15.43
N ASP A 143 12.57 -9.98 -14.35
CA ASP A 143 11.98 -9.10 -13.35
C ASP A 143 13.05 -8.50 -12.44
N SER A 144 12.90 -7.22 -12.06
CA SER A 144 13.71 -6.61 -11.00
C SER A 144 13.16 -7.02 -9.63
N PRO A 145 13.94 -7.77 -8.82
CA PRO A 145 13.55 -8.07 -7.45
C PRO A 145 13.32 -6.80 -6.63
N GLU A 146 14.10 -5.74 -6.89
CA GLU A 146 14.06 -4.48 -6.15
C GLU A 146 12.75 -3.72 -6.33
N GLU A 147 12.20 -3.68 -7.55
CA GLU A 147 10.92 -3.03 -7.83
C GLU A 147 9.77 -3.71 -7.09
N MET A 148 9.69 -5.05 -7.20
CA MET A 148 8.68 -5.85 -6.50
C MET A 148 8.81 -5.71 -4.98
N ASP A 149 10.03 -5.67 -4.49
CA ASP A 149 10.36 -5.51 -3.07
C ASP A 149 10.02 -4.13 -2.51
N GLY A 150 10.19 -3.08 -3.32
CA GLY A 150 9.74 -1.72 -2.99
C GLY A 150 8.22 -1.64 -2.92
N ALA A 151 7.53 -2.12 -3.96
CA ALA A 151 6.07 -2.15 -4.02
C ALA A 151 5.46 -2.96 -2.87
N ALA A 152 6.03 -4.12 -2.51
CA ALA A 152 5.59 -4.90 -1.36
C ALA A 152 5.75 -4.13 -0.03
N CYS A 153 6.81 -3.34 0.11
CA CYS A 153 7.06 -2.55 1.31
C CYS A 153 6.04 -1.41 1.47
N GLU A 154 5.76 -0.69 0.40
CA GLU A 154 4.67 0.31 0.38
C GLU A 154 3.32 -0.34 0.66
N THR A 155 3.06 -1.50 0.06
CA THR A 155 1.79 -2.24 0.24
C THR A 155 1.58 -2.67 1.69
N LEU A 156 2.65 -3.16 2.34
CA LEU A 156 2.59 -3.54 3.75
C LEU A 156 2.24 -2.34 4.64
N LEU A 157 2.82 -1.16 4.37
CA LEU A 157 2.43 0.06 5.10
C LEU A 157 0.99 0.47 4.77
N PHE A 158 0.57 0.37 3.51
CA PHE A 158 -0.79 0.72 3.09
C PHE A 158 -1.87 -0.13 3.79
N GLN A 159 -1.71 -1.46 3.79
CA GLN A 159 -2.68 -2.36 4.42
C GLN A 159 -2.78 -2.13 5.93
N GLU A 160 -1.65 -1.83 6.58
CA GLU A 160 -1.58 -1.50 8.01
C GLU A 160 -2.27 -0.16 8.32
N LEU A 161 -2.01 0.87 7.51
CA LEU A 161 -2.67 2.17 7.65
C LEU A 161 -4.20 2.05 7.50
N LEU A 162 -4.68 1.23 6.56
CA LEU A 162 -6.11 0.96 6.40
C LEU A 162 -6.67 0.23 7.62
N ALA A 163 -6.07 -0.90 8.00
CA ALA A 163 -6.54 -1.75 9.07
C ALA A 163 -6.58 -1.04 10.42
N VAL A 164 -5.50 -0.34 10.80
CA VAL A 164 -5.43 0.42 12.05
C VAL A 164 -6.41 1.60 12.05
N ASN A 165 -6.57 2.28 10.92
CA ASN A 165 -7.52 3.41 10.81
C ASN A 165 -8.97 2.95 11.00
N ASP A 166 -9.34 1.80 10.46
CA ASP A 166 -10.68 1.19 10.60
C ASP A 166 -10.89 0.62 12.01
N ALA A 167 -9.96 -0.20 12.50
CA ALA A 167 -10.03 -0.85 13.81
C ALA A 167 -10.17 0.13 14.99
N LEU A 168 -9.59 1.32 14.86
CA LEU A 168 -9.62 2.37 15.89
C LEU A 168 -10.65 3.48 15.62
N ASP A 169 -11.47 3.35 14.57
CA ASP A 169 -12.45 4.36 14.13
C ASP A 169 -11.83 5.77 14.09
N LEU A 170 -10.70 5.91 13.39
CA LEU A 170 -9.98 7.19 13.33
C LEU A 170 -10.57 8.14 12.30
N GLY A 171 -11.30 7.63 11.31
CA GLY A 171 -11.97 8.41 10.28
C GLY A 171 -11.02 9.19 9.37
N HIS A 172 -9.74 8.78 9.26
CA HIS A 172 -8.85 9.36 8.28
C HIS A 172 -9.20 8.86 6.88
N LYS A 173 -9.10 9.77 5.91
CA LYS A 173 -9.06 9.42 4.49
C LYS A 173 -7.60 9.31 4.06
N LEU A 174 -7.29 8.27 3.32
CA LEU A 174 -5.96 8.00 2.80
C LEU A 174 -5.80 8.59 1.39
N PHE A 175 -4.61 9.13 1.14
CA PHE A 175 -4.18 9.69 -0.13
C PHE A 175 -2.70 9.40 -0.34
N TYR A 176 -2.17 9.69 -1.51
CA TYR A 176 -0.74 9.98 -1.71
C TYR A 176 -0.56 11.46 -2.06
N TRP A 177 0.65 12.01 -2.04
CA TRP A 177 0.87 13.39 -2.46
C TRP A 177 1.98 13.51 -3.48
N ARG A 178 1.77 14.37 -4.48
CA ARG A 178 2.77 14.69 -5.49
C ARG A 178 2.78 16.18 -5.77
N SER A 179 3.95 16.79 -5.73
CA SER A 179 4.16 18.20 -6.05
C SER A 179 4.32 18.43 -7.56
N ALA A 180 4.24 19.69 -7.99
CA ALA A 180 4.56 20.09 -9.36
C ALA A 180 6.02 19.78 -9.75
N ALA A 181 6.93 19.80 -8.76
CA ALA A 181 8.34 19.45 -8.92
C ALA A 181 8.59 17.93 -8.87
N GLN A 182 7.55 17.11 -9.02
CA GLN A 182 7.64 15.64 -9.08
C GLN A 182 8.19 14.99 -7.80
N GLN A 183 8.19 15.71 -6.68
CA GLN A 183 8.43 15.11 -5.37
C GLN A 183 7.14 14.45 -4.89
N GLU A 184 7.29 13.28 -4.27
CA GLU A 184 6.19 12.42 -3.84
C GLU A 184 6.28 12.13 -2.35
N VAL A 185 5.14 11.85 -1.74
CA VAL A 185 5.01 11.25 -0.40
C VAL A 185 4.02 10.09 -0.54
N ASP A 186 4.42 8.91 -0.08
CA ASP A 186 3.72 7.65 -0.32
C ASP A 186 2.29 7.68 0.23
N PHE A 187 2.13 8.09 1.51
CA PHE A 187 0.82 8.13 2.15
C PHE A 187 0.58 9.42 2.93
N VAL A 188 -0.65 9.92 2.82
CA VAL A 188 -1.18 11.07 3.54
C VAL A 188 -2.51 10.68 4.15
N LEU A 189 -2.61 10.75 5.47
CA LEU A 189 -3.85 10.50 6.21
C LEU A 189 -4.42 11.84 6.67
N TYR A 190 -5.67 12.12 6.30
CA TYR A 190 -6.33 13.37 6.63
C TYR A 190 -7.71 13.13 7.25
N GLY A 191 -7.96 13.70 8.43
CA GLY A 191 -9.25 13.61 9.11
C GLY A 191 -9.36 14.59 10.28
N ALA A 192 -10.44 14.47 11.06
CA ALA A 192 -10.64 15.33 12.24
C ALA A 192 -9.54 15.15 13.30
N LYS A 193 -8.93 13.96 13.38
CA LYS A 193 -7.83 13.63 14.31
C LYS A 193 -6.45 14.14 13.85
N GLY A 194 -6.35 14.76 12.67
CA GLY A 194 -5.13 15.41 12.20
C GLY A 194 -4.71 15.09 10.77
N LEU A 195 -3.47 15.48 10.45
CA LEU A 195 -2.78 15.24 9.18
C LEU A 195 -1.47 14.50 9.45
N PHE A 196 -1.37 13.28 8.95
CA PHE A 196 -0.18 12.45 9.06
C PHE A 196 0.37 12.16 7.67
N VAL A 197 1.69 12.11 7.55
CA VAL A 197 2.37 11.76 6.31
C VAL A 197 3.45 10.73 6.54
N PHE A 198 3.48 9.75 5.64
CA PHE A 198 4.39 8.62 5.71
C PHE A 198 5.14 8.48 4.39
N GLU A 199 6.43 8.21 4.51
CA GLU A 199 7.29 7.78 3.40
C GLU A 199 8.06 6.54 3.88
N ILE A 200 8.25 5.55 3.02
CA ILE A 200 8.88 4.27 3.39
C ILE A 200 10.00 3.89 2.42
N LYS A 201 11.16 3.52 2.97
CA LYS A 201 12.26 2.96 2.17
C LYS A 201 12.94 1.79 2.86
N ARG A 202 13.29 0.77 2.09
CA ARG A 202 14.06 -0.38 2.58
C ARG A 202 15.53 -0.07 2.93
N THR A 203 16.02 1.14 2.67
CA THR A 203 17.41 1.50 2.94
C THR A 203 17.71 1.54 4.44
N ALA A 204 18.86 1.00 4.84
CA ALA A 204 19.36 1.12 6.21
C ALA A 204 19.99 2.49 6.51
N ARG A 205 20.35 3.25 5.48
CA ARG A 205 20.96 4.58 5.59
C ARG A 205 20.11 5.60 4.86
N ILE A 206 19.67 6.61 5.59
CA ILE A 206 18.88 7.72 5.07
C ILE A 206 19.83 8.82 4.61
N SER A 207 19.57 9.38 3.44
CA SER A 207 20.22 10.56 2.92
C SER A 207 19.26 11.75 2.87
N GLY A 208 19.77 12.97 2.75
CA GLY A 208 18.92 14.16 2.61
C GLY A 208 18.06 14.16 1.34
N ILE A 209 18.39 13.32 0.36
CA ILE A 209 17.64 13.11 -0.88
C ILE A 209 16.33 12.37 -0.58
N ASP A 210 16.37 11.39 0.32
CA ASP A 210 15.22 10.58 0.72
C ASP A 210 14.17 11.41 1.47
N LEU A 211 14.56 12.52 2.10
CA LEU A 211 13.65 13.35 2.89
C LEU A 211 13.04 14.51 2.10
N ARG A 212 13.32 14.63 0.80
CA ARG A 212 12.85 15.78 0.00
C ARG A 212 11.33 15.82 -0.13
N GLY A 213 10.68 14.66 -0.29
CA GLY A 213 9.23 14.54 -0.38
C GLY A 213 8.55 15.12 0.86
N LEU A 214 8.84 14.52 2.01
CA LEU A 214 8.36 14.99 3.32
C LEU A 214 8.71 16.46 3.60
N ARG A 215 9.95 16.90 3.35
CA ARG A 215 10.35 18.32 3.55
C ARG A 215 9.54 19.26 2.68
N ALA A 216 9.22 18.89 1.45
CA ALA A 216 8.39 19.72 0.57
C ALA A 216 6.94 19.73 1.01
N PHE A 217 6.39 18.57 1.40
CA PHE A 217 5.05 18.49 1.97
C PHE A 217 4.90 19.40 3.20
N LEU A 218 5.87 19.34 4.13
CA LEU A 218 5.87 20.13 5.36
C LEU A 218 5.99 21.65 5.14
N LYS A 219 6.48 22.11 3.98
CA LYS A 219 6.45 23.53 3.63
C LYS A 219 5.03 24.02 3.36
N ASP A 220 4.22 23.19 2.70
CA ASP A 220 2.82 23.48 2.38
C ASP A 220 1.89 23.19 3.57
N TYR A 221 2.24 22.19 4.39
CA TYR A 221 1.45 21.68 5.50
C TYR A 221 2.30 21.52 6.78
N PRO A 222 2.70 22.62 7.44
CA PRO A 222 3.61 22.58 8.59
C PRO A 222 3.00 21.93 9.84
N MET A 223 1.68 21.72 9.88
CA MET A 223 0.99 21.02 10.97
C MET A 223 1.02 19.49 10.85
N ALA A 224 1.50 18.96 9.72
CA ALA A 224 1.52 17.52 9.49
C ALA A 224 2.54 16.82 10.40
N LYS A 225 2.16 15.67 10.95
CA LYS A 225 3.08 14.76 11.64
C LYS A 225 3.74 13.87 10.59
N ALA A 226 5.05 14.00 10.41
CA ALA A 226 5.79 13.30 9.36
C ALA A 226 6.62 12.15 9.92
N CYS A 227 6.42 10.96 9.38
CA CYS A 227 7.15 9.75 9.74
C CYS A 227 7.81 9.15 8.49
N PHE A 228 9.09 8.86 8.58
CA PHE A 228 9.85 8.16 7.54
C PHE A 228 10.24 6.78 8.07
N LEU A 229 9.69 5.74 7.46
CA LEU A 229 9.96 4.35 7.80
C LEU A 229 11.19 3.87 7.04
N TYR A 230 12.13 3.25 7.74
CA TYR A 230 13.37 2.81 7.10
C TYR A 230 13.95 1.50 7.63
N GLY A 231 14.82 0.86 6.84
CA GLY A 231 15.46 -0.42 7.17
C GLY A 231 16.60 -0.35 8.19
N GLY A 232 16.70 0.73 8.98
CA GLY A 232 17.68 0.86 10.04
C GLY A 232 17.21 0.28 11.37
N ARG A 233 17.95 0.57 12.45
CA ARG A 233 17.71 -0.01 13.79
C ARG A 233 17.47 1.03 14.89
N ARG A 234 17.56 2.32 14.57
CA ARG A 234 17.50 3.38 15.58
C ARG A 234 16.41 4.37 15.23
N ARG A 235 15.65 4.83 16.22
CA ARG A 235 14.83 6.02 16.02
C ARG A 235 15.76 7.23 15.92
N MET A 236 15.50 8.09 14.96
CA MET A 236 16.20 9.37 14.78
C MET A 236 15.16 10.45 14.47
N ARG A 237 15.61 11.71 14.45
CA ARG A 237 14.76 12.84 14.08
C ARG A 237 15.54 13.83 13.24
N GLU A 238 14.95 14.26 12.15
CA GLU A 238 15.49 15.28 11.25
C GLU A 238 14.49 16.44 11.17
N GLY A 239 14.68 17.47 12.01
CA GLY A 239 13.75 18.58 12.12
C GLY A 239 12.36 18.13 12.59
N LEU A 240 11.36 18.22 11.71
CA LEU A 240 9.97 17.81 11.97
C LEU A 240 9.64 16.39 11.50
N ILE A 241 10.63 15.65 10.98
CA ILE A 241 10.45 14.30 10.46
C ILE A 241 11.01 13.30 11.48
N ASP A 242 10.15 12.41 11.98
CA ASP A 242 10.56 11.27 12.78
C ASP A 242 11.01 10.14 11.85
N LEU A 243 12.22 9.60 12.08
CA LEU A 243 12.82 8.53 11.29
C LEU A 243 12.74 7.26 12.14
N VAL A 244 11.94 6.28 11.72
CA VAL A 244 11.59 5.12 12.56
C VAL A 244 11.89 3.82 11.82
N PRO A 245 12.57 2.84 12.45
CA PRO A 245 12.71 1.51 11.86
C PRO A 245 11.35 0.94 11.44
N THR A 246 11.26 0.37 10.24
CA THR A 246 9.98 -0.08 9.66
C THR A 246 9.21 -1.00 10.61
N GLU A 247 9.87 -2.01 11.17
CA GLU A 247 9.24 -2.94 12.13
C GLU A 247 8.70 -2.22 13.37
N THR A 248 9.47 -1.29 13.94
CA THR A 248 9.03 -0.48 15.09
C THR A 248 7.81 0.37 14.73
N ALA A 249 7.84 1.03 13.57
CA ALA A 249 6.77 1.91 13.13
C ALA A 249 5.45 1.19 12.87
N LEU A 250 5.50 -0.02 12.29
CA LEU A 250 4.29 -0.82 12.03
C LEU A 250 3.64 -1.27 13.33
N ARG A 251 4.44 -1.69 14.32
CA ARG A 251 3.93 -2.08 15.65
C ARG A 251 3.32 -0.91 16.42
N GLU A 252 3.90 0.28 16.30
CA GLU A 252 3.45 1.50 16.99
C GLU A 252 2.44 2.33 16.18
N LEU A 253 1.97 1.82 15.04
CA LEU A 253 1.07 2.57 14.16
C LEU A 253 -0.24 3.01 14.87
N PRO A 254 -0.87 2.19 15.74
CA PRO A 254 -1.99 2.61 16.60
C PRO A 254 -1.70 3.87 17.43
N GLU A 255 -0.55 3.93 18.08
CA GLU A 255 -0.10 5.04 18.93
C GLU A 255 0.20 6.29 18.08
N ILE A 256 0.89 6.08 16.95
CA ILE A 256 1.22 7.15 16.00
C ILE A 256 -0.06 7.83 15.52
N LEU A 257 -1.05 7.06 15.04
CA LEU A 257 -2.27 7.60 14.44
C LEU A 257 -3.28 8.12 15.47
N SER A 258 -3.35 7.52 16.66
CA SER A 258 -4.22 8.03 17.75
C SER A 258 -3.72 9.33 18.37
N GLY A 259 -2.49 9.75 18.05
CA GLY A 259 -1.87 10.95 18.60
C GLY A 259 -1.41 10.80 20.05
N ARG A 260 -1.47 9.58 20.60
CA ARG A 260 -0.89 9.22 21.90
C ARG A 260 0.57 8.87 21.67
N ALA A 261 1.45 9.87 21.65
CA ALA A 261 2.88 9.60 21.61
C ALA A 261 3.25 8.79 22.87
N GLY A 262 3.66 7.53 22.69
CA GLY A 262 4.23 6.72 23.76
C GLY A 262 5.41 7.45 24.39
N HIS A 263 5.16 8.07 25.53
CA HIS A 263 6.20 8.50 26.45
C HIS A 263 6.50 7.27 27.31
N GLY A 264 7.37 6.41 26.80
CA GLY A 264 8.03 5.34 27.54
C GLY A 264 9.52 5.64 27.60
#